data_AF-A0A1Q7LDR7-F1
#
_entry.id   AF-A0A1Q7LDR7-F1
#
_cell.length_a   1.000
_cell.length_b   1.000
_cell.length_c   1.000
_cell.angle_alpha   90.00
_cell.angle_beta   90.00
_cell.angle_gamma   90.00
#
_symmetry.space_group_name_H-M   'P 1'
#
loop_
_entity.id
_entity.type
_entity.pdbx_description
1 polymer ?
#
loop_
_entity_poly.entity_id
_entity_poly.type
_entity_poly.pdbx_seq_one_letter_code
_entity_poly.pdbx_strand_id
1 'polypeptide(L)'
;MEIAVSRPPQTISALEDSMPISLTSLSIVDSPVTREEGRKILERDDYVCRYCGLDGRASFENALVMRVDFVVPRARKGKKDPSNLVACCTPCNTIKGTRVYASFDEAKAFVLGQREQLRKSWESKIARPLAKAAKA
;
A
#
# COMPACT_ATOMS: atom_id res chain seq x y z
N MET A 1 39.93 24.60 21.04
CA MET A 1 38.76 24.74 21.92
C MET A 1 37.52 24.58 21.04
N GLU A 2 36.93 23.39 21.07
CA GLU A 2 35.72 23.08 20.29
C GLU A 2 34.50 23.76 20.92
N ILE A 3 33.69 24.40 20.07
CA ILE A 3 32.45 25.06 20.47
C ILE A 3 31.32 24.07 20.22
N ALA A 4 30.70 23.60 21.30
CA ALA A 4 29.57 22.67 21.28
C ALA A 4 28.33 23.36 20.69
N VAL A 5 27.80 22.82 19.59
CA VAL A 5 26.52 23.24 19.00
C VAL A 5 25.39 22.53 19.74
N SER A 6 24.63 23.29 20.52
CA SER A 6 23.44 22.83 21.24
C SER A 6 22.27 22.54 20.29
N ARG A 7 21.68 21.35 20.40
CA ARG A 7 20.48 20.91 19.65
C ARG A 7 19.23 21.73 20.06
N PRO A 8 18.38 22.16 19.10
CA PRO A 8 17.13 22.85 19.44
C PRO A 8 16.05 21.89 19.97
N PRO A 9 15.07 22.39 20.76
CA PRO A 9 14.07 21.58 21.44
C PRO A 9 13.00 21.06 20.47
N GLN A 10 12.64 19.79 20.64
CA GLN A 10 11.57 19.14 19.90
C GLN A 10 10.23 19.37 20.60
N THR A 11 9.37 20.23 20.06
CA THR A 11 7.98 20.34 20.50
C THR A 11 7.07 20.76 19.34
N ILE A 12 6.47 19.78 18.65
CA ILE A 12 5.04 19.78 18.28
C ILE A 12 4.55 18.33 18.40
N SER A 13 3.73 18.11 19.42
CA SER A 13 3.14 16.85 19.84
C SER A 13 2.04 16.39 18.89
N ALA A 14 2.28 15.31 18.15
CA ALA A 14 1.45 14.09 18.15
C ALA A 14 -0.09 14.22 18.11
N LEU A 15 -0.66 15.08 17.25
CA LEU A 15 -2.13 15.19 17.10
C LEU A 15 -2.62 15.17 15.64
N GLU A 16 -1.86 14.56 14.72
CA GLU A 16 -2.30 14.36 13.32
C GLU A 16 -2.14 12.90 12.85
N ASP A 17 -2.51 11.95 13.72
CA ASP A 17 -2.71 10.56 13.33
C ASP A 17 -4.22 10.34 13.09
N SER A 18 -4.62 10.65 11.86
CA SER A 18 -5.94 10.54 11.25
C SER A 18 -6.83 9.39 11.76
N MET A 19 -7.99 9.77 12.30
CA MET A 19 -9.27 9.05 12.50
C MET A 19 -9.22 7.50 12.60
N PRO A 20 -9.33 6.93 13.81
CA PRO A 20 -9.30 5.48 14.01
C PRO A 20 -10.69 4.80 14.05
N ILE A 21 -11.78 5.51 13.73
CA ILE A 21 -13.15 5.00 14.00
C ILE A 21 -13.78 4.44 12.72
N SER A 22 -14.11 3.15 12.74
CA SER A 22 -15.01 2.56 11.74
C SER A 22 -16.42 3.12 11.93
N LEU A 23 -16.97 3.82 10.94
CA LEU A 23 -18.31 4.44 11.07
C LEU A 23 -19.45 3.40 11.15
N THR A 24 -19.20 2.16 10.73
CA THR A 24 -20.19 1.08 10.75
C THR A 24 -20.24 0.39 12.11
N SER A 25 -19.12 0.32 12.83
CA SER A 25 -19.01 -0.36 14.12
C SER A 25 -18.72 0.57 15.30
N LEU A 26 -18.47 1.86 15.02
CA LEU A 26 -18.04 2.89 15.97
C LEU A 26 -16.88 2.44 16.87
N SER A 27 -16.07 1.50 16.38
CA SER A 27 -14.94 0.91 17.11
C SER A 27 -13.63 1.44 16.56
N ILE A 28 -12.65 1.61 17.45
CA ILE A 28 -11.24 1.78 17.07
C ILE A 28 -10.86 0.53 16.27
N VAL A 29 -10.67 0.68 14.96
CA VAL A 29 -10.12 -0.40 14.14
C VAL A 29 -8.62 -0.35 14.28
N ASP A 30 -8.06 -1.27 15.06
CA ASP A 30 -6.62 -1.42 15.17
C ASP A 30 -6.05 -1.71 13.77
N SER A 31 -5.34 -0.73 13.20
CA SER A 31 -4.47 -1.00 12.06
C SER A 31 -3.50 -2.09 12.50
N PRO A 32 -3.41 -3.23 11.78
CA PRO A 32 -2.60 -4.36 12.21
C PRO A 32 -1.09 -4.03 12.23
N VAL A 33 -0.68 -2.90 11.63
CA VAL A 33 0.68 -2.37 11.59
C VAL A 33 0.62 -0.91 12.03
N THR A 34 1.52 -0.50 12.93
CA THR A 34 1.64 0.90 13.38
C THR A 34 2.25 1.75 12.27
N ARG A 35 2.09 3.07 12.35
CA ARG A 35 2.67 4.01 11.38
C ARG A 35 4.20 3.87 11.28
N GLU A 36 4.87 3.69 12.42
CA GLU A 36 6.32 3.53 12.50
C GLU A 36 6.80 2.20 11.89
N GLU A 37 6.14 1.09 12.23
CA GLU A 37 6.45 -0.22 11.63
C GLU A 37 6.23 -0.20 10.12
N GLY A 38 5.11 0.41 9.68
CA GLY A 38 4.79 0.55 8.27
C GLY A 38 5.87 1.33 7.53
N ARG A 39 6.33 2.45 8.10
CA ARG A 39 7.43 3.25 7.54
C ARG A 39 8.71 2.43 7.40
N LYS A 40 9.10 1.64 8.41
CA LYS A 40 10.31 0.79 8.36
C LYS A 40 10.25 -0.23 7.21
N ILE A 41 9.08 -0.84 6.97
CA ILE A 41 8.90 -1.77 5.86
C ILE A 41 8.98 -1.06 4.50
N LEU A 42 8.36 0.12 4.37
CA LEU A 42 8.43 0.92 3.15
C LEU A 42 9.88 1.37 2.86
N GLU A 43 10.62 1.83 3.87
CA GLU A 43 12.03 2.20 3.74
C GLU A 43 12.90 1.01 3.33
N ARG A 44 12.70 -0.17 3.93
CA ARG A 44 13.41 -1.41 3.58
C ARG A 44 13.23 -1.79 2.11
N ASP A 45 12.01 -1.66 1.60
CA ASP A 45 11.66 -2.04 0.23
C ASP A 45 11.86 -0.88 -0.77
N ASP A 46 12.55 0.18 -0.35
CA ASP A 46 12.82 1.40 -1.13
C ASP A 46 11.55 2.05 -1.70
N TYR A 47 10.42 1.91 -0.99
CA TYR A 47 9.10 2.37 -1.43
C TYR A 47 8.66 1.76 -2.77
N VAL A 48 9.26 0.64 -3.19
CA VAL A 48 8.89 -0.06 -4.42
C VAL A 48 7.85 -1.13 -4.11
N CYS A 49 6.72 -1.08 -4.81
CA CYS A 49 5.68 -2.10 -4.71
C CYS A 49 6.24 -3.47 -5.11
N ARG A 50 6.32 -4.42 -4.16
CA ARG A 50 6.91 -5.76 -4.38
C ARG A 50 6.13 -6.62 -5.39
N TYR A 51 4.87 -6.27 -5.66
CA TYR A 51 4.03 -6.91 -6.67
C TYR A 51 4.25 -6.37 -8.08
N CYS A 52 4.09 -5.07 -8.31
CA CYS A 52 4.07 -4.49 -9.66
C CYS A 52 5.28 -3.62 -10.01
N GLY A 53 6.18 -3.37 -9.07
CA GLY A 53 7.35 -2.51 -9.29
C GLY A 53 7.04 -1.02 -9.36
N LEU A 54 5.86 -0.57 -8.91
CA LEU A 54 5.56 0.86 -8.81
C LEU A 54 6.56 1.50 -7.86
N ASP A 55 7.30 2.50 -8.34
CA ASP A 55 8.17 3.33 -7.54
C ASP A 55 7.35 4.40 -6.81
N GLY A 56 7.25 4.24 -5.48
CA GLY A 56 6.55 5.16 -4.59
C GLY A 56 7.23 6.53 -4.46
N ARG A 57 8.53 6.65 -4.78
CA ARG A 57 9.29 7.91 -4.70
C ARG A 57 9.26 8.71 -5.99
N ALA A 58 8.86 8.11 -7.10
CA ALA A 58 8.81 8.77 -8.40
C ALA A 58 7.84 9.97 -8.45
N SER A 59 6.78 9.98 -7.63
CA SER A 59 5.85 11.10 -7.54
C SER A 59 5.12 11.13 -6.20
N PHE A 60 4.59 12.30 -5.83
CA PHE A 60 3.73 12.46 -4.64
C PHE A 60 2.50 11.55 -4.70
N GLU A 61 1.87 11.44 -5.87
CA GLU A 61 0.71 10.57 -6.09
C GLU A 61 1.04 9.09 -5.85
N ASN A 62 2.22 8.64 -6.28
CA ASN A 62 2.67 7.28 -6.02
C ASN A 62 2.92 7.05 -4.52
N ALA A 63 3.53 8.02 -3.83
CA ALA A 63 3.79 7.94 -2.39
C ALA A 63 2.48 7.79 -1.59
N LEU A 64 1.43 8.53 -1.97
CA LEU A 64 0.12 8.50 -1.30
C LEU A 64 -0.57 7.13 -1.37
N VAL A 65 -0.31 6.34 -2.42
CA VAL A 65 -0.91 5.01 -2.60
C VAL A 65 -0.05 3.87 -2.05
N MET A 66 1.11 4.15 -1.47
CA MET A 66 1.94 3.11 -0.85
C MET A 66 1.36 2.66 0.50
N ARG A 67 1.38 1.35 0.73
CA ARG A 67 0.86 0.65 1.90
C ARG A 67 1.77 -0.55 2.23
N VAL A 68 1.51 -1.18 3.38
CA VAL A 68 2.15 -2.44 3.76
C VAL A 68 1.11 -3.56 3.71
N ASP A 69 1.47 -4.65 3.04
CA ASP A 69 0.63 -5.85 2.93
C ASP A 69 1.25 -7.02 3.69
N PHE A 70 0.38 -7.89 4.20
CA PHE A 70 0.75 -9.17 4.80
C PHE A 70 0.79 -10.24 3.70
N VAL A 71 1.96 -10.80 3.43
CA VAL A 71 2.13 -11.88 2.43
C VAL A 71 1.18 -13.03 2.75
N VAL A 72 1.21 -13.51 3.99
CA VAL A 72 0.20 -14.39 4.58
C VAL A 72 -0.77 -13.54 5.42
N PRO A 73 -2.06 -13.46 5.05
CA PRO A 73 -3.06 -12.68 5.80
C PRO A 73 -3.21 -13.11 7.27
N ARG A 74 -3.50 -12.15 8.16
CA ARG A 74 -3.75 -12.42 9.59
C ARG A 74 -4.89 -13.40 9.85
N ALA A 75 -5.97 -13.33 9.06
CA ALA A 75 -7.09 -14.26 9.14
C ALA A 75 -6.68 -15.73 8.92
N ARG A 76 -5.48 -15.96 8.37
CA ARG A 76 -4.91 -17.26 8.06
C ARG A 76 -3.64 -17.52 8.87
N LYS A 77 -3.56 -16.93 10.07
CA LYS A 77 -2.45 -17.05 11.04
C LYS A 77 -1.11 -16.48 10.55
N GLY A 78 -1.13 -15.56 9.59
CA GLY A 78 0.05 -14.79 9.22
C GLY A 78 0.57 -13.98 10.39
N LYS A 79 1.86 -14.12 10.69
CA LYS A 79 2.50 -13.40 11.79
C LYS A 79 2.78 -11.96 11.42
N LYS A 80 2.80 -11.08 12.42
CA LYS A 80 3.22 -9.68 12.29
C LYS A 80 4.74 -9.58 12.42
N ASP A 81 5.43 -10.28 11.54
CA ASP A 81 6.89 -10.26 11.44
C ASP A 81 7.29 -9.48 10.19
N PRO A 82 8.40 -8.71 10.20
CA PRO A 82 8.87 -7.99 9.02
C PRO A 82 9.06 -8.89 7.79
N SER A 83 9.36 -10.18 7.97
CA SER A 83 9.48 -11.16 6.88
C SER A 83 8.15 -11.49 6.19
N ASN A 84 7.02 -11.28 6.86
CA ASN A 84 5.67 -11.47 6.32
C ASN A 84 5.03 -10.14 5.85
N LEU A 85 5.77 -9.03 5.93
CA LEU A 85 5.30 -7.70 5.54
C LEU A 85 6.07 -7.21 4.32
N VAL A 86 5.36 -6.62 3.36
CA VAL A 86 5.95 -6.09 2.12
C VAL A 86 5.35 -4.74 1.74
N ALA A 87 6.15 -3.89 1.12
CA ALA A 87 5.67 -2.68 0.49
C ALA A 87 4.79 -3.01 -0.73
N CYS A 88 3.62 -2.39 -0.81
CA CYS A 88 2.68 -2.59 -1.90
C CYS A 88 1.93 -1.29 -2.21
N CYS A 89 1.47 -1.12 -3.44
CA CYS A 89 0.53 -0.06 -3.75
C CYS A 89 -0.91 -0.50 -3.47
N THR A 90 -1.79 0.44 -3.12
CA THR A 90 -3.20 0.19 -2.82
C THR A 90 -3.89 -0.70 -3.87
N PRO A 91 -3.74 -0.49 -5.19
CA PRO A 91 -4.37 -1.36 -6.19
C PRO A 91 -3.91 -2.83 -6.10
N CYS A 92 -2.61 -3.08 -5.90
CA CYS A 92 -2.11 -4.45 -5.76
C CYS A 92 -2.62 -5.10 -4.47
N ASN A 93 -2.64 -4.35 -3.37
CA ASN A 93 -3.16 -4.82 -2.09
C ASN A 93 -4.63 -5.22 -2.20
N THR A 94 -5.45 -4.39 -2.85
CA THR A 94 -6.87 -4.67 -3.11
C THR A 94 -7.07 -5.90 -4.00
N ILE A 95 -6.28 -6.03 -5.07
CA ILE A 95 -6.36 -7.18 -5.99
C ILE A 95 -6.02 -8.49 -5.27
N LYS A 96 -4.94 -8.50 -4.48
CA LYS A 96 -4.57 -9.69 -3.69
C LYS A 96 -5.67 -10.08 -2.70
N GLY A 97 -6.21 -9.09 -2.00
CA GLY A 97 -7.23 -9.26 -0.97
C GLY A 97 -6.77 -10.20 0.15
N THR A 98 -7.70 -11.00 0.66
CA THR A 98 -7.49 -11.94 1.79
C THR A 98 -7.11 -13.35 1.36
N ARG A 99 -6.76 -13.54 0.07
CA ARG A 99 -6.36 -14.84 -0.47
C ARG A 99 -4.98 -15.26 0.06
N VAL A 100 -4.81 -16.57 0.24
CA VAL A 100 -3.52 -17.18 0.59
C VAL A 100 -3.00 -17.88 -0.64
N TYR A 101 -1.70 -17.75 -0.87
CA TYR A 101 -0.97 -18.39 -1.96
C TYR A 101 0.10 -19.30 -1.36
N ALA A 102 0.56 -20.30 -2.09
CA ALA A 102 1.61 -21.17 -1.59
C ALA A 102 2.96 -20.44 -1.50
N SER A 103 3.16 -19.45 -2.39
CA SER A 103 4.35 -18.59 -2.40
C SER A 103 4.00 -17.13 -2.68
N PHE A 104 4.95 -16.23 -2.36
CA PHE A 104 4.85 -14.84 -2.75
C PHE A 104 4.84 -14.67 -4.27
N ASP A 105 5.58 -15.50 -5.00
CA ASP A 105 5.65 -15.44 -6.47
C ASP A 105 4.32 -15.82 -7.12
N GLU A 106 3.59 -16.79 -6.55
CA GLU A 106 2.22 -17.09 -6.97
C GLU A 106 1.27 -15.92 -6.70
N ALA A 107 1.37 -15.31 -5.52
CA ALA A 107 0.57 -14.11 -5.20
C ALA A 107 0.84 -12.99 -6.20
N LYS A 108 2.12 -12.78 -6.53
CA LYS A 108 2.56 -11.78 -7.51
C LYS A 108 2.06 -12.10 -8.91
N ALA A 109 2.16 -13.34 -9.37
CA ALA A 109 1.64 -13.77 -10.67
C ALA A 109 0.12 -13.54 -10.76
N PHE A 110 -0.63 -13.89 -9.72
CA PHE A 110 -2.06 -13.62 -9.65
C PHE A 110 -2.37 -12.12 -9.73
N VAL A 111 -1.70 -11.30 -8.91
CA VAL A 111 -1.92 -9.84 -8.87
C VAL A 111 -1.64 -9.22 -10.23
N LEU A 112 -0.53 -9.59 -10.88
CA LEU A 112 -0.18 -9.08 -12.20
C LEU A 112 -1.17 -9.53 -13.28
N GLY A 113 -1.61 -10.78 -13.25
CA GLY A 113 -2.64 -11.29 -14.16
C GLY A 113 -3.96 -10.53 -14.03
N GLN A 114 -4.38 -10.24 -12.80
CA GLN A 114 -5.58 -9.44 -12.54
C GLN A 114 -5.40 -7.98 -12.97
N ARG A 115 -4.23 -7.37 -12.76
CA ARG A 115 -3.94 -6.01 -13.27
C ARG A 115 -4.10 -5.93 -14.78
N GLU A 116 -3.64 -6.95 -15.50
CA GLU A 116 -3.80 -7.03 -16.95
C GLU A 116 -5.25 -7.19 -17.37
N GLN A 117 -6.03 -8.03 -16.68
CA GLN A 117 -7.47 -8.16 -16.92
C GLN A 117 -8.21 -6.83 -16.68
N LEU A 118 -7.87 -6.12 -15.60
CA LEU A 118 -8.43 -4.81 -15.31
C LEU A 118 -8.05 -3.77 -16.36
N ARG A 119 -6.80 -3.79 -16.84
CA ARG A 119 -6.35 -2.93 -17.95
C ARG A 119 -7.19 -3.17 -19.20
N LYS A 120 -7.30 -4.42 -19.65
CA LYS A 120 -8.13 -4.78 -20.83
C LYS A 120 -9.58 -4.37 -20.65
N SER A 121 -10.15 -4.58 -19.46
CA SER A 121 -11.52 -4.17 -19.13
C SER A 121 -11.68 -2.65 -19.22
N TRP A 122 -10.75 -1.89 -18.65
CA TRP A 122 -10.72 -0.43 -18.73
C TRP A 122 -10.58 0.04 -20.18
N GLU A 123 -9.62 -0.49 -20.94
CA GLU A 123 -9.42 -0.18 -22.36
C GLU A 123 -10.70 -0.47 -23.16
N SER A 124 -11.34 -1.63 -22.98
CA SER A 124 -12.57 -1.96 -23.69
C SER A 124 -13.76 -1.04 -23.37
N LYS A 125 -13.79 -0.44 -22.18
CA LYS A 125 -14.87 0.45 -21.71
C LYS A 125 -14.60 1.91 -22.03
N ILE A 126 -13.35 2.35 -21.90
CA ILE A 126 -12.88 3.74 -22.08
C ILE A 126 -12.34 4.01 -23.49
N ALA A 127 -11.92 3.01 -24.27
CA ALA A 127 -11.78 3.18 -25.72
C ALA A 127 -13.16 3.24 -26.40
N ARG A 128 -14.22 2.74 -25.74
CA ARG A 128 -15.60 2.74 -26.26
C ARG A 128 -16.43 4.05 -26.14
N PRO A 129 -16.02 5.16 -25.48
CA PRO A 129 -16.79 6.41 -25.44
C PRO A 129 -16.21 7.59 -26.26
N LEU A 130 -15.22 7.40 -27.14
CA LEU A 130 -14.84 8.46 -28.12
C LEU A 130 -15.51 8.24 -29.50
N ALA A 131 -15.58 6.98 -29.96
CA ALA A 131 -16.16 6.65 -31.26
C ALA A 131 -17.70 6.82 -31.33
N LYS A 132 -18.40 6.77 -30.18
CA LYS A 132 -19.87 6.92 -30.12
C LYS A 132 -20.29 8.39 -29.95
N ALA A 133 -19.45 9.21 -29.32
CA ALA A 133 -19.69 10.65 -29.17
C ALA A 133 -19.47 11.43 -30.47
N ALA A 134 -18.58 10.96 -31.36
CA ALA A 134 -18.34 11.56 -32.68
C ALA A 134 -19.44 11.27 -33.73
N LYS A 135 -20.46 10.48 -33.39
CA LYS A 135 -21.60 10.11 -34.27
C LYS A 135 -22.95 10.64 -33.78
N ALA A 136 -22.96 11.51 -32.77
CA ALA A 136 -24.15 12.15 -32.21
C ALA A 136 -24.18 13.64 -32.56
#